data_AF-A2FWS4-F1
#
_entry.id   AF-A2FWS4-F1
#
_cell.length_a   1.000
_cell.length_b   1.000
_cell.length_c   1.000
_cell.angle_alpha   90.00
_cell.angle_beta   90.00
_cell.angle_gamma   90.00
#
_symmetry.space_group_name_H-M   'P 1'
#
loop_
_entity.id
_entity.type
_entity.pdbx_description
1 polymer ?
#
loop_
_entity_poly.entity_id
_entity_poly.type
_entity_poly.pdbx_seq_one_letter_code
_entity_poly.pdbx_strand_id
1 'polypeptide(L)'
;MFFTLLATIASKDWLEFKLEDYDALVANSTNRPIFALMHAYWCPMCHGQKERFKAFYNKQSSKLNMTFSLIHCDDREWCRRQGAYSIPYWFVMYGSDPFKWNHTTSTDIRQWQKLVNEASYNFERAKTLRAAEDATSAERKQNL
;
A
#
# COMPACT_ATOMS: atom_id res chain seq x y z
N MET A 1 10.08 -2.45 -42.89
CA MET A 1 10.07 -3.29 -41.68
C MET A 1 9.89 -2.38 -40.48
N PHE A 2 8.66 -2.29 -39.95
CA PHE A 2 8.38 -1.54 -38.72
C PHE A 2 8.73 -2.43 -37.53
N PHE A 3 9.86 -2.15 -36.88
CA PHE A 3 10.16 -2.69 -35.56
C PHE A 3 9.36 -1.90 -34.53
N THR A 4 8.19 -2.41 -34.13
CA THR A 4 7.47 -1.92 -32.96
C THR A 4 8.27 -2.30 -31.71
N LEU A 5 8.94 -1.31 -31.12
CA LEU A 5 9.48 -1.41 -29.76
C LEU A 5 8.33 -1.72 -28.79
N LEU A 6 8.30 -2.96 -28.29
CA LEU A 6 7.52 -3.31 -27.11
C LEU A 6 8.14 -2.60 -25.90
N ALA A 7 7.58 -1.44 -25.54
CA ALA A 7 7.90 -0.79 -24.29
C ALA A 7 7.50 -1.71 -23.14
N THR A 8 8.48 -2.21 -22.38
CA THR A 8 8.25 -2.89 -21.12
C THR A 8 7.66 -1.88 -20.13
N ILE A 9 6.35 -1.95 -19.91
CA ILE A 9 5.71 -1.22 -18.82
C ILE A 9 6.19 -1.86 -17.52
N ALA A 10 7.28 -1.34 -16.95
CA ALA A 10 7.67 -1.65 -15.58
C ALA A 10 6.46 -1.32 -14.69
N SER A 11 5.88 -2.32 -14.04
CA SER A 11 4.67 -2.13 -13.27
C SER A 11 4.99 -1.28 -12.03
N LYS A 12 4.70 0.02 -12.10
CA LYS A 12 4.99 1.03 -11.07
C LYS A 12 4.35 0.71 -9.71
N ASP A 13 3.44 -0.24 -9.67
CA ASP A 13 2.55 -0.52 -8.55
C ASP A 13 2.99 -1.70 -7.70
N TRP A 14 4.13 -2.32 -7.99
CA TRP A 14 4.73 -3.37 -7.17
C TRP A 14 6.13 -2.95 -6.71
N LEU A 15 6.33 -2.89 -5.39
CA LEU A 15 7.59 -2.50 -4.77
C LEU A 15 8.10 -3.61 -3.86
N GLU A 16 9.28 -4.14 -4.15
CA GLU A 16 10.04 -4.92 -3.17
C GLU A 16 10.87 -3.95 -2.33
N PHE A 17 10.55 -3.87 -1.05
CA PHE A 17 11.04 -2.83 -0.16
C PHE A 17 12.37 -3.22 0.50
N LYS A 18 13.24 -2.22 0.66
CA LYS A 18 14.40 -2.26 1.55
C LYS A 18 14.20 -1.31 2.71
N LEU A 19 14.69 -1.70 3.89
CA LEU A 19 14.55 -0.95 5.13
C LEU A 19 14.90 0.55 5.03
N GLU A 20 15.91 0.88 4.23
CA GLU A 20 16.39 2.25 3.97
C GLU A 20 15.35 3.17 3.31
N ASP A 21 14.37 2.61 2.59
CA ASP A 21 13.35 3.37 1.86
C ASP A 21 12.08 3.63 2.70
N TYR A 22 12.06 3.26 3.99
CA TYR A 22 10.81 3.20 4.79
C TYR A 22 10.11 4.54 4.85
N ASP A 23 10.87 5.58 5.22
CA ASP A 23 10.32 6.91 5.44
C ASP A 23 9.78 7.50 4.14
N ALA A 24 10.43 7.20 3.01
CA ALA A 24 9.94 7.58 1.69
C ALA A 24 8.62 6.89 1.33
N LEU A 25 8.48 5.59 1.64
CA LEU A 25 7.21 4.88 1.45
C LEU A 25 6.10 5.47 2.33
N VAL A 26 6.37 5.70 3.61
CA VAL A 26 5.40 6.29 4.54
C VAL A 26 4.97 7.67 4.08
N ALA A 27 5.91 8.53 3.68
CA ALA A 27 5.61 9.85 3.15
C ALA A 27 4.72 9.78 1.90
N ASN A 28 5.03 8.88 0.97
CA ASN A 28 4.27 8.71 -0.27
C ASN A 28 2.87 8.09 -0.05
N SER A 29 2.66 7.36 1.05
CA SER A 29 1.38 6.72 1.36
C SER A 29 0.20 7.71 1.43
N THR A 30 0.48 8.99 1.70
CA THR A 30 -0.54 10.06 1.75
C THR A 30 -1.09 10.45 0.37
N ASN A 31 -0.27 10.29 -0.67
CA ASN A 31 -0.62 10.57 -2.06
C ASN A 31 -1.23 9.36 -2.75
N ARG A 32 -0.82 8.16 -2.33
CA ARG A 32 -1.33 6.90 -2.85
C ARG A 32 -1.20 5.83 -1.77
N PRO A 33 -2.31 5.24 -1.28
CA PRO A 33 -2.24 4.22 -0.24
C PRO A 33 -1.38 3.03 -0.68
N ILE A 34 -0.71 2.40 0.28
CA ILE A 34 0.17 1.25 0.03
C ILE A 34 -0.41 0.04 0.76
N PHE A 35 -0.78 -1.01 0.03
CA PHE A 35 -1.09 -2.31 0.62
C PHE A 35 0.19 -3.13 0.71
N ALA A 36 0.64 -3.41 1.93
CA ALA A 36 1.92 -4.04 2.19
C ALA A 36 1.76 -5.41 2.84
N LEU A 37 2.71 -6.30 2.57
CA LEU A 37 2.92 -7.57 3.27
C LEU A 37 4.31 -7.55 3.93
N MET A 38 4.34 -7.63 5.25
CA MET A 38 5.54 -7.91 6.03
C MET A 38 5.74 -9.43 6.16
N HIS A 39 6.92 -9.91 5.74
CA HIS A 39 7.26 -11.33 5.75
C HIS A 39 8.76 -11.54 5.97
N ALA A 40 9.16 -12.78 6.27
CA ALA A 40 10.57 -13.14 6.40
C ALA A 40 10.82 -14.55 5.86
N TYR A 41 12.06 -14.85 5.45
CA TYR A 41 12.40 -16.17 4.90
C TYR A 41 12.44 -17.28 5.95
N TRP A 42 12.80 -16.95 7.19
CA TRP A 42 12.84 -17.90 8.29
C TRP A 42 11.44 -18.26 8.84
N CYS A 43 10.39 -17.58 8.38
CA CYS A 43 9.03 -17.71 8.88
C CYS A 43 8.27 -18.82 8.12
N PRO A 44 7.95 -19.97 8.74
CA PRO A 44 7.27 -21.07 8.05
C PRO A 44 5.88 -20.68 7.56
N MET A 45 5.17 -19.86 8.33
CA MET A 45 3.83 -19.35 7.99
C MET A 45 3.83 -18.39 6.80
N CYS A 46 5.00 -17.84 6.45
CA CYS A 46 5.19 -16.90 5.35
C CYS A 46 5.43 -17.61 4.02
N HIS A 47 5.72 -18.93 4.02
CA HIS A 47 5.94 -19.72 2.81
C HIS A 47 4.69 -19.69 1.92
N GLY A 48 4.88 -19.41 0.62
CA GLY A 48 3.79 -19.31 -0.36
C GLY A 48 2.95 -18.03 -0.27
N GLN A 49 3.10 -17.23 0.80
CA GLN A 49 2.29 -16.01 0.97
C GLN A 49 2.75 -14.89 0.03
N LYS A 50 4.06 -14.80 -0.26
CA LYS A 50 4.62 -13.85 -1.25
C LYS A 50 3.96 -14.07 -2.62
N GLU A 51 3.86 -15.32 -3.05
CA GLU A 51 3.30 -15.73 -4.34
C GLU A 51 1.79 -15.49 -4.39
N ARG A 52 1.06 -15.82 -3.31
CA ARG A 52 -0.36 -15.54 -3.18
C ARG A 52 -0.66 -14.04 -3.20
N PHE A 53 0.17 -13.25 -2.52
CA PHE A 53 0.07 -11.79 -2.50
C PHE A 53 0.35 -11.20 -3.88
N LYS A 54 1.38 -11.68 -4.59
CA LYS A 54 1.66 -11.28 -5.98
C LYS A 54 0.53 -11.66 -6.93
N ALA A 55 -0.08 -12.83 -6.75
CA ALA A 55 -1.25 -13.24 -7.52
C ALA A 55 -2.48 -12.36 -7.24
N PHE A 56 -2.64 -11.91 -5.99
CA PHE A 56 -3.67 -10.94 -5.62
C PHE A 56 -3.41 -9.58 -6.28
N TYR A 57 -2.18 -9.05 -6.20
CA TYR A 57 -1.75 -7.83 -6.91
C TYR A 57 -2.10 -7.88 -8.39
N ASN A 58 -1.71 -8.95 -9.11
CA ASN A 58 -1.97 -9.08 -10.54
C ASN A 58 -3.47 -8.99 -10.91
N LYS A 59 -4.37 -9.33 -9.99
CA LYS A 59 -5.82 -9.26 -10.19
C LYS A 59 -6.43 -7.89 -9.87
N GLN A 60 -5.74 -7.08 -9.08
CA GLN A 60 -6.28 -5.85 -8.48
C GLN A 60 -5.58 -4.58 -8.96
N SER A 61 -4.33 -4.65 -9.41
CA SER A 61 -3.49 -3.49 -9.70
C SER A 61 -4.08 -2.55 -10.75
N SER A 62 -4.76 -3.10 -11.76
CA SER A 62 -5.45 -2.29 -12.78
C SER A 62 -6.77 -1.66 -12.32
N LYS A 63 -7.29 -2.06 -11.14
CA LYS A 63 -8.60 -1.64 -10.64
C LYS A 63 -8.51 -0.63 -9.50
N LEU A 64 -7.37 -0.58 -8.82
CA LEU A 64 -7.21 0.15 -7.57
C LEU A 64 -6.08 1.16 -7.70
N ASN A 65 -6.35 2.40 -7.29
CA ASN A 65 -5.34 3.45 -7.23
C ASN A 65 -4.47 3.31 -5.97
N MET A 66 -3.71 2.21 -5.89
CA MET A 66 -2.84 1.90 -4.76
C MET A 66 -1.54 1.24 -5.21
N THR A 67 -0.54 1.29 -4.34
CA THR A 67 0.72 0.57 -4.52
C THR A 67 0.69 -0.71 -3.68
N PHE A 68 1.30 -1.78 -4.18
CA PHE A 68 1.50 -3.02 -3.46
C PHE A 68 2.97 -3.16 -3.10
N SER A 69 3.27 -3.58 -1.87
CA SER A 69 4.64 -3.70 -1.41
C SER A 69 4.92 -4.96 -0.59
N LEU A 70 6.11 -5.52 -0.77
CA LEU A 70 6.67 -6.59 0.07
C LEU A 70 7.75 -6.01 0.96
N ILE A 71 7.62 -6.20 2.28
CA ILE A 71 8.57 -5.72 3.28
C ILE A 71 9.23 -6.93 3.94
N HIS A 72 10.55 -7.02 3.79
CA HIS A 72 11.36 -8.06 4.42
C HIS A 72 11.64 -7.73 5.90
N CYS A 73 11.10 -8.55 6.80
CA CYS A 73 11.23 -8.44 8.25
C CYS A 73 12.33 -9.38 8.80
N ASP A 74 13.57 -9.15 8.39
CA ASP A 74 14.71 -9.87 8.98
C ASP A 74 15.05 -9.31 10.38
N ASP A 75 14.90 -7.99 10.58
CA ASP A 75 14.91 -7.37 11.91
C ASP A 75 13.51 -7.39 12.54
N ARG A 76 13.28 -8.37 13.42
CA ARG A 76 12.01 -8.54 14.14
C ARG A 76 11.66 -7.34 15.03
N GLU A 77 12.66 -6.74 15.68
CA GLU A 77 12.42 -5.62 16.59
C GLU A 77 12.00 -4.38 15.84
N TRP A 78 12.61 -4.11 14.68
CA TRP A 78 12.18 -3.03 13.82
C TRP A 78 10.73 -3.23 13.33
N CYS A 79 10.37 -4.42 12.84
CA CYS A 79 9.00 -4.68 12.37
C CYS A 79 7.97 -4.57 13.49
N ARG A 80 8.31 -5.01 14.70
CA ARG A 80 7.45 -4.85 15.89
C ARG A 80 7.20 -3.38 16.22
N ARG A 81 8.22 -2.51 16.11
CA ARG A 81 8.06 -1.06 16.28
C ARG A 81 7.13 -0.43 15.24
N GLN A 82 7.03 -1.03 14.06
CA GLN A 82 6.07 -0.61 13.02
C GLN A 82 4.67 -1.25 13.18
N GLY A 83 4.41 -1.94 14.30
CA GLY A 83 3.12 -2.54 14.62
C GLY A 83 2.93 -4.00 14.18
N ALA A 84 3.91 -4.61 13.52
CA ALA A 84 3.84 -6.02 13.12
C ALA A 84 4.29 -6.94 14.27
N TYR A 85 3.36 -7.28 15.16
CA TYR A 85 3.62 -8.19 16.28
C TYR A 85 3.74 -9.67 15.89
N SER A 86 3.28 -10.03 14.69
CA SER A 86 3.44 -11.35 14.09
C SER A 86 3.63 -11.19 12.59
N ILE A 87 4.21 -12.22 11.95
CA ILE A 87 4.29 -12.30 10.48
C ILE A 87 3.77 -13.68 10.03
N PRO A 88 3.14 -13.78 8.84
CA PRO A 88 2.91 -12.70 7.87
C PRO A 88 1.86 -11.68 8.34
N TYR A 89 2.06 -10.42 7.94
CA TYR A 89 1.23 -9.29 8.37
C TYR A 89 0.90 -8.39 7.18
N TRP A 90 -0.40 -8.20 6.93
CA TRP A 90 -0.91 -7.36 5.85
C TRP A 90 -1.51 -6.10 6.42
N PHE A 91 -1.23 -4.97 5.80
CA PHE A 91 -1.76 -3.68 6.27
C PHE A 91 -1.80 -2.67 5.14
N VAL A 92 -2.62 -1.64 5.30
CA VAL A 92 -2.67 -0.51 4.39
C VAL A 92 -2.06 0.71 5.05
N MET A 93 -0.95 1.19 4.49
CA MET A 93 -0.32 2.44 4.86
C MET A 93 -1.12 3.61 4.27
N TYR A 94 -1.58 4.48 5.14
CA TYR A 94 -2.16 5.76 4.77
C TYR A 94 -1.88 6.79 5.86
N GLY A 95 -0.91 7.68 5.60
CA GLY A 95 -0.41 8.64 6.58
C GLY A 95 0.79 8.12 7.38
N SER A 96 1.24 8.90 8.35
CA SER A 96 2.50 8.67 9.08
C SER A 96 2.39 7.82 10.35
N ASP A 97 1.18 7.49 10.79
CA ASP A 97 0.95 6.81 12.06
C ASP A 97 0.65 5.31 11.85
N PRO A 98 1.64 4.41 12.08
CA PRO A 98 1.49 2.98 11.82
C PRO A 98 0.42 2.31 12.68
N PHE A 99 0.10 2.86 13.85
CA PHE A 99 -0.88 2.28 14.77
C PHE A 99 -2.32 2.54 14.34
N LYS A 100 -2.55 3.45 13.39
CA LYS A 100 -3.85 3.73 12.80
C LYS A 100 -4.11 2.98 11.50
N TRP A 101 -3.13 2.24 11.00
CA TRP A 101 -3.27 1.51 9.76
C TRP A 101 -4.17 0.29 9.93
N ASN A 102 -5.11 0.14 8.99
CA ASN A 102 -5.94 -1.06 8.93
C ASN A 102 -5.08 -2.25 8.53
N HIS A 103 -5.27 -3.38 9.23
CA HIS A 103 -4.41 -4.54 9.08
C HIS A 103 -5.16 -5.86 9.26
N THR A 104 -4.52 -6.96 8.86
CA THR A 104 -4.95 -8.33 9.13
C THR A 104 -3.74 -9.26 9.15
N THR A 105 -3.83 -10.32 9.94
CA THR A 105 -2.90 -11.48 9.91
C THR A 105 -3.51 -12.67 9.17
N SER A 106 -4.74 -12.52 8.68
CA SER A 106 -5.46 -13.58 7.97
C SER A 106 -4.88 -13.80 6.59
N THR A 107 -4.73 -15.07 6.21
CA THR A 107 -4.35 -15.47 4.85
C THR A 107 -5.56 -15.57 3.91
N ASP A 108 -6.76 -15.20 4.37
CA ASP A 108 -7.99 -15.18 3.58
C ASP A 108 -7.99 -13.96 2.64
N ILE A 109 -8.00 -14.24 1.32
CA ILE A 109 -8.03 -13.24 0.26
C ILE A 109 -9.24 -12.30 0.39
N ARG A 110 -10.36 -12.76 0.95
CA ARG A 110 -11.55 -11.91 1.17
C ARG A 110 -11.25 -10.79 2.17
N GLN A 111 -10.42 -11.04 3.18
CA GLN A 111 -10.01 -10.00 4.12
C GLN A 111 -9.06 -9.00 3.46
N TRP A 112 -8.15 -9.47 2.59
CA TRP A 112 -7.30 -8.57 1.80
C TRP A 112 -8.15 -7.69 0.87
N GLN A 113 -9.11 -8.28 0.18
CA GLN A 113 -10.05 -7.56 -0.67
C GLN A 113 -10.82 -6.49 0.11
N LYS A 114 -11.29 -6.83 1.32
CA LYS A 114 -11.96 -5.88 2.20
C LYS A 114 -11.05 -4.70 2.53
N LEU A 115 -9.81 -4.96 2.99
CA LEU A 115 -8.84 -3.92 3.33
C LEU A 115 -8.56 -2.96 2.16
N VAL A 116 -8.29 -3.51 0.97
CA VAL A 116 -7.97 -2.69 -0.20
C VAL A 116 -9.18 -1.90 -0.69
N ASN A 117 -10.38 -2.48 -0.66
CA ASN A 117 -11.60 -1.78 -1.07
C ASN A 117 -11.90 -0.61 -0.12
N GLU A 118 -11.84 -0.84 1.19
CA GLU A 118 -12.06 0.20 2.20
C GLU A 118 -11.02 1.31 2.08
N ALA A 119 -9.75 0.97 1.92
CA ALA A 119 -8.69 1.95 1.73
C ALA A 119 -8.86 2.77 0.45
N SER A 120 -9.17 2.11 -0.68
CA SER A 120 -9.39 2.80 -1.95
C SER A 120 -10.59 3.75 -1.86
N TYR A 121 -11.69 3.31 -1.24
CA TYR A 121 -12.87 4.14 -1.03
C TYR A 121 -12.55 5.36 -0.15
N ASN A 122 -11.90 5.14 0.99
CA ASN A 122 -11.56 6.21 1.93
C ASN A 122 -10.59 7.23 1.31
N PHE A 123 -9.64 6.77 0.49
CA PHE A 123 -8.70 7.63 -0.20
C PHE A 123 -9.39 8.56 -1.21
N GLU A 124 -10.22 8.02 -2.10
CA GLU A 124 -10.93 8.84 -3.11
C GLU A 124 -11.91 9.81 -2.46
N ARG A 125 -12.56 9.39 -1.36
CA ARG A 125 -13.41 10.28 -0.54
C ARG A 125 -12.60 11.42 0.07
N ALA A 126 -11.47 11.14 0.71
CA ALA A 126 -10.61 12.15 1.31
C ALA A 126 -10.06 13.15 0.27
N LYS A 127 -9.68 12.64 -0.90
CA LYS A 127 -9.24 13.48 -2.04
C LYS A 127 -10.34 14.43 -2.50
N THR A 128 -11.57 13.95 -2.60
CA THR A 128 -12.74 14.75 -3.01
C THR A 128 -13.04 15.86 -1.99
N LEU A 129 -12.99 15.54 -0.69
CA LEU A 129 -13.22 16.51 0.38
C LEU A 129 -12.18 17.64 0.37
N ARG A 130 -10.89 17.30 0.24
CA ARG A 130 -9.81 18.31 0.15
C ARG A 130 -10.00 19.23 -1.06
N ALA A 131 -10.35 18.66 -2.23
CA ALA A 131 -10.61 19.46 -3.43
C ALA A 131 -11.78 20.43 -3.23
N ALA A 132 -12.82 20.04 -2.50
CA ALA A 132 -13.95 20.91 -2.17
C ALA A 132 -13.53 22.04 -1.21
N GLU A 133 -12.75 21.74 -0.18
CA GLU A 133 -12.23 22.72 0.79
C GLU A 133 -11.30 23.75 0.11
N ASP A 134 -10.45 23.30 -0.81
CA ASP A 134 -9.55 24.16 -1.59
C ASP A 134 -10.34 25.10 -2.51
N ALA A 135 -11.39 24.60 -3.16
CA ALA A 135 -12.28 25.41 -4.00
C ALA A 135 -13.00 26.50 -3.18
N THR A 136 -13.59 26.14 -2.04
CA THR A 136 -14.23 27.11 -1.14
C THR A 136 -13.24 28.15 -0.60
N SER A 137 -12.01 27.75 -0.32
CA SER A 137 -10.96 28.65 0.16
C SER A 137 -10.49 29.62 -0.93
N ALA A 138 -10.46 29.19 -2.20
CA ALA A 138 -10.14 30.05 -3.34
C ALA A 138 -11.23 31.09 -3.61
N GLU A 139 -12.51 30.69 -3.56
CA GLU A 139 -13.65 31.60 -3.70
C GLU A 139 -13.67 32.67 -2.59
N ARG A 140 -13.37 32.29 -1.34
CA ARG A 140 -13.30 33.24 -0.22
C ARG A 140 -12.21 34.31 -0.44
N LYS A 141 -11.08 33.96 -1.06
CA LYS A 141 -9.98 34.90 -1.34
C LYS A 141 -10.28 35.87 -2.48
N GLN A 142 -11.20 35.55 -3.39
CA GLN A 142 -11.59 36.44 -4.50
C GLN A 142 -12.62 37.49 -4.08
N ASN A 143 -13.35 37.25 -2.99
CA ASN A 143 -14.37 38.15 -2.45
C ASN A 143 -13.84 39.09 -1.35
N LEU A 144 -12.52 39.13 -1.13
CA LEU A 144 -11.81 40.03 -0.22
C LEU A 144 -10.94 40.99 -1.03
#